data_AF-A0A349YIK0-F1
#
_entry.id   AF-A0A349YIK0-F1
#
_cell.length_a   1.000
_cell.length_b   1.000
_cell.length_c   1.000
_cell.angle_alpha   90.00
_cell.angle_beta   90.00
_cell.angle_gamma   90.00
#
_symmetry.space_group_name_H-M   'P 1'
#
loop_
_entity.id
_entity.type
_entity.pdbx_description
1 polymer ?
#
loop_
_entity_poly.entity_id
_entity_poly.type
_entity_poly.pdbx_seq_one_letter_code
_entity_poly.pdbx_strand_id
1 'polypeptide(L)'
;MTTNVFDVMLQKQKELQLRLGMDLDNFTPKERAAFVKEFSLWAIDEYSEMLHELPYAKGWSKKYDKPDYDHEKQYQLCKEEFIDVLTFSMSVAAALGFTGEEMERMYLEKNGVNHKRQDNNY
;
A
#
# COMPACT_ATOMS: atom_id res chain seq x y z
N MET A 1 1.58 24.33 -12.50
CA MET A 1 1.38 22.87 -12.61
C MET A 1 0.88 22.41 -11.25
N THR A 2 -0.28 21.74 -11.20
CA THR A 2 -0.75 21.08 -9.98
C THR A 2 0.22 19.94 -9.66
N THR A 3 0.83 19.95 -8.48
CA THR A 3 1.72 18.88 -8.04
C THR A 3 0.93 17.57 -7.97
N ASN A 4 1.39 16.53 -8.65
CA ASN A 4 0.79 15.20 -8.59
C ASN A 4 0.90 14.66 -7.16
N VAL A 5 -0.19 14.12 -6.61
CA VAL A 5 -0.23 13.61 -5.22
C VAL A 5 0.77 12.48 -5.00
N PHE A 6 1.01 11.64 -6.01
CA PHE A 6 1.99 10.56 -5.93
C PHE A 6 3.42 11.11 -5.82
N ASP A 7 3.76 12.21 -6.51
CA ASP A 7 5.07 12.84 -6.35
C ASP A 7 5.28 13.33 -4.91
N VAL A 8 4.25 13.93 -4.32
CA VAL A 8 4.30 14.36 -2.91
C VAL A 8 4.53 13.15 -2.00
N MET A 9 3.78 12.07 -2.18
CA MET A 9 3.90 10.86 -1.36
C MET A 9 5.27 10.19 -1.53
N LEU A 10 5.75 10.03 -2.77
CA LEU A 10 7.06 9.46 -3.07
C LEU A 10 8.19 10.28 -2.45
N GLN A 11 8.12 11.61 -2.57
CA GLN A 11 9.10 12.52 -1.97
C GLN A 11 9.11 12.40 -0.45
N LYS A 12 7.94 12.32 0.20
CA LYS A 12 7.84 12.14 1.65
C LYS A 12 8.41 10.80 2.10
N GLN A 13 8.21 9.73 1.33
CA GLN A 13 8.83 8.45 1.63
C GLN A 13 10.35 8.49 1.45
N LYS A 14 10.86 9.09 0.38
CA LYS A 14 12.31 9.27 0.20
C LYS A 14 12.95 10.05 1.36
N GLU A 15 12.31 11.12 1.83
CA GLU A 15 12.75 11.89 3.00
C GLU A 15 12.82 11.04 4.28
N LEU A 16 11.78 10.23 4.53
CA LEU A 16 11.74 9.32 5.68
C LEU A 16 12.83 8.25 5.59
N GLN A 17 12.98 7.58 4.44
CA GLN A 17 13.98 6.53 4.26
C GLN A 17 15.39 7.09 4.40
N LEU A 18 15.66 8.27 3.85
CA LEU A 18 16.95 8.94 4.01
C LEU A 18 17.25 9.25 5.49
N ARG A 19 16.24 9.71 6.25
CA ARG A 19 16.36 9.93 7.70
C ARG A 19 16.66 8.64 8.47
N LEU A 20 16.19 7.49 7.99
CA LEU A 20 16.47 6.17 8.53
C LEU A 20 17.80 5.58 8.02
N GLY A 21 18.58 6.33 7.24
CA GLY A 21 19.89 5.92 6.73
C GLY A 21 19.84 5.16 5.41
N MET A 22 18.71 5.17 4.71
CA MET A 22 18.50 4.48 3.43
C MET A 22 18.38 5.51 2.30
N ASP A 23 19.46 5.66 1.54
CA ASP A 23 19.50 6.56 0.38
C ASP A 23 19.06 5.82 -0.90
N LEU A 24 17.75 5.85 -1.17
CA LEU A 24 17.13 5.09 -2.28
C LEU A 24 17.69 5.49 -3.66
N ASP A 25 18.12 6.74 -3.82
CA ASP A 25 18.62 7.27 -5.09
C ASP A 25 20.03 6.74 -5.39
N ASN A 26 20.79 6.36 -4.36
CA ASN A 26 22.18 5.89 -4.47
C ASN A 26 22.37 4.38 -4.22
N PHE A 27 21.29 3.61 -4.07
CA PHE A 27 21.38 2.15 -3.94
C PHE A 27 22.03 1.48 -5.15
N THR A 28 22.90 0.51 -4.88
CA THR A 28 23.30 -0.49 -5.87
C THR A 28 22.09 -1.36 -6.28
N PRO A 29 22.14 -2.04 -7.44
CA PRO A 29 21.06 -2.96 -7.84
C PRO A 29 20.73 -4.03 -6.79
N LYS A 30 21.74 -4.51 -6.04
CA LYS A 30 21.56 -5.52 -5.00
C LYS A 30 20.86 -4.94 -3.77
N GLU A 31 21.25 -3.75 -3.31
CA GLU A 31 20.59 -3.07 -2.18
C GLU A 31 19.15 -2.71 -2.51
N ARG A 32 18.92 -2.18 -3.72
CA ARG A 32 17.57 -1.88 -4.21
C ARG A 32 16.68 -3.12 -4.23
N ALA A 33 17.19 -4.25 -4.75
CA ALA A 33 16.44 -5.50 -4.75
C ALA A 33 16.16 -6.02 -3.34
N ALA A 34 17.12 -5.90 -2.41
CA ALA A 34 16.93 -6.28 -1.01
C ALA A 34 15.87 -5.42 -0.33
N PHE A 35 15.93 -4.10 -0.51
CA PHE A 35 14.95 -3.15 0.02
C PHE A 35 13.54 -3.42 -0.51
N VAL A 36 13.39 -3.57 -1.82
CA VAL A 36 12.08 -3.87 -2.45
C VAL A 36 11.50 -5.16 -1.88
N LYS A 37 12.33 -6.20 -1.73
CA LYS A 37 11.91 -7.48 -1.13
C LYS A 37 11.46 -7.29 0.33
N GLU A 38 12.26 -6.63 1.16
CA GLU A 38 11.99 -6.45 2.60
C GLU A 38 10.74 -5.60 2.84
N PHE A 39 10.61 -4.46 2.17
CA PHE A 39 9.44 -3.59 2.31
C PHE A 39 8.18 -4.21 1.71
N SER A 40 8.29 -5.07 0.70
CA SER A 40 7.15 -5.85 0.21
C SER A 40 6.69 -6.89 1.24
N LEU A 41 7.61 -7.50 1.99
CA LEU A 41 7.26 -8.42 3.08
C LEU A 41 6.58 -7.67 4.22
N TRP A 42 7.07 -6.49 4.59
CA TRP A 42 6.40 -5.64 5.60
C TRP A 42 4.98 -5.26 5.18
N ALA A 43 4.77 -4.86 3.92
CA ALA A 43 3.42 -4.60 3.41
C ALA A 43 2.49 -5.83 3.49
N ILE A 44 3.02 -7.05 3.34
CA ILE A 44 2.26 -8.30 3.51
C ILE A 44 1.92 -8.54 4.99
N ASP A 45 2.85 -8.24 5.89
CA ASP A 45 2.62 -8.33 7.33
C ASP A 45 1.51 -7.33 7.74
N GLU A 46 1.53 -6.08 7.25
CA GLU A 46 0.46 -5.11 7.51
C GLU A 46 -0.90 -5.52 6.93
N TYR A 47 -0.92 -6.20 5.78
CA TYR A 47 -2.16 -6.83 5.32
C TYR A 47 -2.67 -7.90 6.29
N SER A 48 -1.75 -8.63 6.94
CA SER A 48 -2.10 -9.64 7.94
C SER A 48 -2.63 -9.00 9.22
N GLU A 49 -2.07 -7.86 9.65
CA GLU A 49 -2.59 -7.05 10.77
C GLU A 49 -3.98 -6.50 10.45
N MET A 50 -4.17 -5.94 9.25
CA MET A 50 -5.49 -5.51 8.76
C MET A 50 -6.53 -6.64 8.80
N LEU A 51 -6.14 -7.87 8.41
CA LEU A 51 -7.03 -9.05 8.48
C LEU A 51 -7.34 -9.47 9.92
N HIS A 52 -6.50 -9.15 10.90
CA HIS A 52 -6.80 -9.40 12.31
C HIS A 52 -7.87 -8.45 12.84
N GLU A 53 -7.89 -7.21 12.36
CA GLU A 53 -8.87 -6.21 12.75
C GLU A 53 -10.21 -6.33 12.02
N LEU A 54 -10.18 -6.87 10.80
CA LEU A 54 -11.34 -6.99 9.92
C LEU A 54 -12.50 -7.77 10.58
N PRO A 55 -13.69 -7.14 10.74
CA PRO A 55 -14.89 -7.83 11.18
C PRO A 55 -15.20 -9.03 10.29
N TYR A 56 -15.63 -10.13 10.91
CA TYR A 56 -15.98 -11.38 10.23
C TYR A 56 -14.83 -12.11 9.51
N ALA A 57 -13.57 -11.65 9.59
CA ALA A 57 -12.42 -12.37 9.01
C ALA A 57 -12.32 -13.82 9.50
N LYS A 58 -12.73 -14.06 10.75
CA LYS A 58 -12.94 -15.41 11.31
C LYS A 58 -14.42 -15.76 11.28
N GLY A 59 -14.98 -16.13 10.13
CA GLY A 59 -16.42 -16.34 9.95
C GLY A 59 -17.11 -17.33 10.91
N TRP A 60 -16.34 -18.15 11.65
CA TRP A 60 -16.84 -19.04 12.70
C TRP A 60 -16.98 -18.39 14.09
N SER A 61 -16.47 -17.18 14.29
CA SER A 61 -16.42 -16.54 15.60
C SER A 61 -17.73 -15.80 15.91
N LYS A 62 -18.42 -16.20 16.98
CA LYS A 62 -19.62 -15.51 17.47
C LYS A 62 -19.34 -14.14 18.11
N LYS A 63 -18.07 -13.69 18.17
CA LYS A 63 -17.71 -12.41 18.80
C LYS A 63 -18.34 -11.21 18.07
N TYR A 64 -18.51 -11.34 16.75
CA TYR A 64 -19.03 -10.28 15.88
C TYR A 64 -20.54 -10.06 16.06
N ASP A 65 -21.26 -11.03 16.60
CA ASP A 65 -22.72 -10.95 16.81
C ASP A 65 -23.08 -10.40 18.20
N LYS A 66 -22.09 -10.09 19.04
CA LYS A 66 -22.33 -9.60 20.39
C LYS A 66 -22.82 -8.14 20.34
N PRO A 67 -23.77 -7.73 21.19
CA PRO A 67 -24.28 -6.35 21.21
C PRO A 67 -23.22 -5.28 21.51
N ASP A 68 -22.13 -5.64 22.19
CA ASP A 68 -21.01 -4.78 22.55
C ASP A 68 -19.86 -4.80 21.52
N TYR A 69 -20.02 -5.51 20.40
CA TYR A 69 -19.02 -5.52 19.33
C TYR A 69 -19.08 -4.24 18.51
N ASP A 70 -18.01 -3.46 18.56
CA ASP A 70 -17.91 -2.16 17.89
C ASP A 70 -17.36 -2.31 16.46
N HIS A 71 -18.26 -2.49 15.49
CA HIS A 71 -17.88 -2.62 14.09
C HIS A 71 -17.17 -1.38 13.53
N GLU A 72 -17.60 -0.17 13.93
CA GLU A 72 -17.05 1.07 13.39
C GLU A 72 -15.59 1.23 13.85
N LYS A 73 -15.32 0.98 15.14
CA LYS A 73 -13.95 0.97 15.65
C LYS A 73 -13.08 -0.03 14.91
N GLN A 74 -13.57 -1.25 14.65
CA GLN A 74 -12.78 -2.25 13.95
C GLN A 74 -12.48 -1.88 12.49
N TYR A 75 -13.44 -1.28 11.79
CA TYR A 75 -13.18 -0.73 10.46
C TYR A 75 -12.23 0.46 10.49
N GLN A 76 -12.23 1.26 11.56
CA GLN A 76 -11.25 2.33 11.73
C GLN A 76 -9.83 1.76 11.91
N LEU A 77 -9.66 0.73 12.74
CA LEU A 77 -8.38 0.02 12.86
C LEU A 77 -7.94 -0.58 11.51
N CYS A 78 -8.84 -1.21 10.75
CA CYS A 78 -8.52 -1.70 9.41
C CYS A 78 -8.01 -0.60 8.46
N LYS A 79 -8.56 0.62 8.55
CA LYS A 79 -8.10 1.75 7.74
C LYS A 79 -6.70 2.19 8.16
N GLU A 80 -6.38 2.14 9.44
CA GLU A 80 -5.05 2.46 9.96
C GLU A 80 -4.02 1.47 9.41
N GLU A 81 -4.27 0.16 9.53
CA GLU A 81 -3.39 -0.88 8.97
C GLU A 81 -3.26 -0.77 7.44
N PHE A 82 -4.34 -0.40 6.73
CA PHE A 82 -4.28 -0.17 5.29
C PHE A 82 -3.38 1.02 4.90
N ILE A 83 -3.31 2.06 5.75
CA ILE A 83 -2.39 3.18 5.51
C ILE A 83 -0.94 2.74 5.72
N ASP A 84 -0.67 1.79 6.60
CA ASP A 84 0.67 1.21 6.78
C ASP A 84 1.07 0.34 5.57
N VAL A 85 0.15 -0.49 5.06
CA VAL A 85 0.31 -1.16 3.75
C VAL A 85 0.66 -0.16 2.65
N LEU A 86 -0.09 0.94 2.54
CA LEU A 86 0.15 1.97 1.53
C LEU A 86 1.54 2.61 1.72
N THR A 87 1.93 2.87 2.96
CA THR A 87 3.23 3.48 3.31
C THR A 87 4.40 2.62 2.86
N PHE A 88 4.36 1.31 3.13
CA PHE A 88 5.38 0.38 2.64
C PHE A 88 5.34 0.22 1.12
N SER A 89 4.14 0.19 0.52
CA SER A 89 3.98 0.14 -0.94
C SER A 89 4.57 1.38 -1.63
N MET A 90 4.42 2.57 -1.04
CA MET A 90 5.03 3.81 -1.56
C MET A 90 6.55 3.81 -1.39
N SER A 91 7.08 3.21 -0.32
CA SER A 91 8.53 3.00 -0.17
C SER A 91 9.08 2.07 -1.25
N VAL A 92 8.35 0.98 -1.56
CA VAL A 92 8.68 0.09 -2.69
C VAL A 92 8.64 0.85 -4.01
N ALA A 93 7.60 1.64 -4.27
CA ALA A 93 7.50 2.44 -5.49
C ALA A 93 8.66 3.44 -5.63
N ALA A 94 9.04 4.11 -4.54
CA ALA A 94 10.18 5.02 -4.53
C ALA A 94 11.50 4.28 -4.84
N ALA A 95 11.72 3.10 -4.26
CA ALA A 95 12.91 2.29 -4.54
C ALA A 95 12.95 1.72 -5.97
N LEU A 96 11.79 1.46 -6.58
CA LEU A 96 11.68 1.08 -7.99
C LEU A 96 11.94 2.26 -8.95
N GLY A 97 11.96 3.49 -8.44
CA GLY A 97 12.27 4.69 -9.22
C GLY A 97 11.06 5.26 -9.95
N PHE A 98 9.83 4.98 -9.49
CA PHE A 98 8.64 5.59 -10.05
C PHE A 98 8.65 7.11 -9.88
N THR A 99 8.13 7.79 -10.89
CA THR A 99 7.58 9.15 -10.78
C THR A 99 6.07 9.10 -10.55
N GLY A 100 5.50 10.19 -10.00
CA GLY A 100 4.05 10.28 -9.82
C GLY A 100 3.27 10.26 -11.13
N GLU A 101 3.82 10.87 -12.20
CA GLU A 101 3.25 10.80 -13.55
C GLU A 101 3.22 9.37 -14.10
N GLU A 102 4.27 8.57 -13.87
CA GLU A 102 4.29 7.16 -14.27
C GLU A 102 3.27 6.34 -13.48
N MET A 103 3.14 6.56 -12.18
CA MET A 103 2.13 5.87 -11.36
C MET A 103 0.71 6.18 -11.85
N GLU A 104 0.39 7.46 -12.06
CA GLU A 104 -0.92 7.88 -12.55
C GLU A 104 -1.23 7.28 -13.92
N ARG A 105 -0.31 7.44 -14.89
CA ARG A 105 -0.48 6.91 -16.25
C ARG A 105 -0.71 5.40 -16.24
N MET A 106 0.16 4.65 -15.56
CA MET A 106 0.08 3.19 -15.54
C MET A 106 -1.18 2.68 -14.81
N TYR A 107 -1.62 3.36 -13.75
CA TYR A 107 -2.88 3.06 -13.09
C TYR A 107 -4.08 3.26 -14.03
N LEU A 108 -4.16 4.41 -14.70
CA LEU A 108 -5.25 4.73 -15.63
C LEU A 108 -5.30 3.77 -16.83
N GLU A 109 -4.13 3.44 -17.40
CA GLU A 109 -4.02 2.43 -18.47
C GLU A 109 -4.53 1.06 -18.01
N LYS A 110 -4.11 0.62 -16.81
CA LYS A 110 -4.56 -0.65 -16.23
C LYS A 110 -6.07 -0.64 -15.98
N ASN A 111 -6.60 0.46 -15.45
CA ASN A 111 -8.03 0.60 -15.20
C ASN A 111 -8.84 0.53 -16.51
N GLY A 112 -8.40 1.23 -17.56
CA GLY A 112 -9.04 1.19 -18.88
C GLY A 112 -9.03 -0.21 -19.49
N VAL A 113 -7.95 -0.97 -19.33
CA VAL A 113 -7.90 -2.40 -19.74
C VAL A 113 -8.91 -3.24 -18.96
N ASN A 114 -9.09 -3.00 -17.66
CA ASN A 114 -10.05 -3.74 -16.84
C ASN A 114 -11.50 -3.46 -17.25
N HIS A 115 -11.86 -2.20 -17.53
CA HIS A 115 -13.20 -1.87 -18.05
C HIS A 115 -13.47 -2.52 -19.41
N LYS A 116 -12.51 -2.44 -20.34
CA LYS A 116 -12.63 -3.10 -21.66
C LYS A 116 -12.81 -4.62 -21.55
N ARG A 117 -12.28 -5.27 -20.51
CA ARG A 117 -12.49 -6.71 -20.27
C ARG A 117 -13.93 -7.01 -19.87
N GLN A 118 -14.53 -6.17 -19.03
CA GLN A 118 -15.94 -6.31 -18.62
C GLN A 118 -16.90 -6.02 -19.78
N ASP A 119 -16.58 -5.04 -20.63
CA ASP A 119 -17.41 -4.71 -21.81
C ASP A 119 -17.42 -5.83 -22.87
N ASN A 120 -16.40 -6.71 -22.87
CA ASN A 120 -16.25 -7.80 -23.85
C ASN A 120 -16.57 -9.20 -23.26
N ASN A 121 -17.43 -9.27 -22.23
CA ASN A 121 -17.88 -10.52 -21.58
C ASN A 121 -16.75 -11.41 -21.03
N TYR A 122 -15.94 -10.82 -20.15
CA TYR A 122 -15.65 -11.52 -18.89
C TYR A 122 -16.81 -11.29 -17.91
#